data_AF-A0A9D8TMB2-F1
#
_entry.id   AF-A0A9D8TMB2-F1
#
_cell.length_a   1.000
_cell.length_b   1.000
_cell.length_c   1.000
_cell.angle_alpha   90.00
_cell.angle_beta   90.00
_cell.angle_gamma   90.00
#
_symmetry.space_group_name_H-M   'P 1'
#
loop_
_entity.id
_entity.type
_entity.pdbx_description
1 polymer ?
#
loop_
_entity_poly.entity_id
_entity_poly.type
_entity_poly.pdbx_seq_one_letter_code
_entity_poly.pdbx_strand_id
1 'polypeptide(L)'
;IFKRFFEVAEIAAFSKTERYDYEENLKNYTDWFNVLSTAKKEGLAEGEAIGIQKGEAIGIEKGRAEGEAIAMQKMAKRLKSQGVPADVIAEASGLTIEEIEKLQD
;
A
#
# COMPACT_ATOMS: atom_id res chain seq x y z
N ILE A 1 12.08 41.03 14.48
CA ILE A 1 12.67 42.20 13.78
C ILE A 1 14.09 42.47 14.31
N PHE A 2 14.28 42.66 15.61
CA PHE A 2 15.59 42.94 16.22
C PHE A 2 16.66 41.85 15.98
N LYS A 3 16.30 40.56 16.10
CA LYS A 3 17.24 39.43 15.85
C LYS A 3 17.75 39.37 14.41
N ARG A 4 16.85 39.50 13.43
CA ARG A 4 17.20 39.51 12.00
C ARG A 4 18.13 40.68 11.62
N PHE A 5 17.97 41.84 12.26
CA PHE A 5 18.86 42.98 12.04
C PHE A 5 20.27 42.72 12.58
N PHE A 6 20.37 42.10 13.77
CA PHE A 6 21.64 41.70 14.37
C PHE A 6 22.36 40.60 13.56
N GLU A 7 21.64 39.57 13.11
CA GLU A 7 22.19 38.51 12.24
C GLU A 7 22.78 39.08 10.94
N VAL A 8 22.08 40.02 10.30
CA VAL A 8 22.56 40.67 9.07
C VAL A 8 23.79 41.55 9.34
N ALA A 9 23.82 42.27 10.47
CA ALA A 9 24.96 43.09 10.86
C ALA A 9 26.20 42.23 11.21
N GLU A 10 26.00 41.09 11.87
CA GLU A 10 27.06 40.13 12.18
C GLU A 10 27.66 39.51 10.91
N ILE A 11 26.82 39.05 9.98
CA ILE A 11 27.27 38.53 8.68
C ILE A 11 27.99 39.62 7.86
N ALA A 12 27.51 40.86 7.94
CA ALA A 12 28.16 41.99 7.27
C ALA A 12 29.56 42.28 7.86
N ALA A 13 29.76 42.04 9.15
CA ALA A 13 31.03 42.22 9.85
C ALA A 13 32.05 41.08 9.64
N PHE A 14 31.66 39.96 9.03
CA PHE A 14 32.55 38.83 8.77
C PHE A 14 33.74 39.23 7.89
N SER A 15 34.91 38.68 8.22
CA SER A 15 36.08 38.64 7.35
C SER A 15 35.82 37.77 6.12
N LYS A 16 36.70 37.87 5.12
CA LYS A 16 36.56 37.09 3.88
C LYS A 16 36.55 35.58 4.13
N THR A 17 37.35 35.09 5.09
CA THR A 17 37.40 33.67 5.46
C THR A 17 36.12 33.25 6.17
N GLU A 18 35.64 34.03 7.15
CA GLU A 18 34.41 33.72 7.87
C GLU A 18 33.18 33.71 6.95
N ARG A 19 33.12 34.61 5.95
CA ARG A 19 32.07 34.57 4.92
C ARG A 19 32.13 33.30 4.08
N TYR A 20 33.32 32.91 3.65
CA TYR A 20 33.52 31.69 2.88
C TYR A 20 33.09 30.46 3.68
N ASP A 21 33.54 30.33 4.93
CA ASP A 21 33.17 29.20 5.80
C ASP A 21 31.66 29.18 6.08
N TYR A 22 31.04 30.35 6.27
CA TYR A 22 29.59 30.46 6.46
C TYR A 22 28.80 29.99 5.22
N GLU A 23 29.22 30.43 4.02
CA GLU A 23 28.60 30.02 2.76
C GLU A 23 28.78 28.51 2.50
N GLU A 24 29.96 27.96 2.79
CA GLU A 24 30.24 26.53 2.66
C GLU A 24 29.37 25.70 3.62
N ASN A 25 29.24 26.14 4.87
CA ASN A 25 28.35 25.48 5.84
C ASN A 25 26.89 25.54 5.41
N LEU A 26 26.42 26.69 4.91
CA LEU A 26 25.05 26.86 4.43
C LEU A 26 24.78 25.94 3.22
N LYS A 27 25.74 25.84 2.30
CA LYS A 27 25.67 24.92 1.17
C LYS A 27 25.58 23.47 1.66
N ASN A 28 26.46 23.05 2.55
CA ASN A 28 26.48 21.68 3.08
C ASN A 28 25.16 21.33 3.79
N TYR A 29 24.62 22.26 4.58
CA TYR A 29 23.32 22.07 5.24
C TYR A 29 22.19 21.94 4.21
N THR A 30 22.19 22.79 3.19
CA THR A 30 21.17 22.79 2.13
C THR A 30 21.23 21.50 1.32
N ASP A 31 22.42 21.06 0.92
CA ASP A 31 22.62 19.82 0.17
C ASP A 31 22.12 18.62 0.98
N TRP A 32 22.49 18.54 2.27
CA TRP A 32 22.03 17.47 3.16
C TRP A 32 20.51 17.48 3.35
N PHE A 33 19.93 18.65 3.59
CA PHE A 33 18.49 18.80 3.75
C PHE A 33 17.73 18.38 2.49
N ASN A 34 18.22 18.78 1.32
CA ASN A 34 17.62 18.42 0.03
C ASN A 34 17.70 16.91 -0.22
N VAL A 35 18.85 16.28 0.04
CA VAL A 35 19.01 14.83 -0.08
C VAL A 35 18.00 14.09 0.80
N LEU A 36 17.89 14.48 2.08
CA LEU A 36 16.94 13.84 3.00
C LEU A 36 15.49 14.09 2.63
N SER A 37 15.15 15.31 2.23
CA SER A 37 13.79 15.68 1.84
C SER A 37 13.34 14.89 0.61
N THR A 38 14.21 14.80 -0.41
CA THR A 38 13.97 14.01 -1.61
C THR A 38 13.82 12.53 -1.28
N ALA A 39 14.77 11.95 -0.53
CA ALA A 39 14.72 10.54 -0.14
C ALA A 39 13.44 10.20 0.64
N LYS A 40 13.01 11.08 1.56
CA LYS A 40 11.75 10.90 2.30
C LYS A 40 10.55 10.94 1.35
N LYS A 41 10.52 11.89 0.42
CA LYS A 41 9.42 12.04 -0.54
C LYS A 41 9.32 10.83 -1.47
N GLU A 42 10.46 10.37 -2.00
CA GLU A 42 10.53 9.18 -2.85
C GLU A 42 10.11 7.93 -2.09
N GLY A 43 10.63 7.72 -0.87
CA GLY A 43 10.26 6.58 -0.04
C GLY A 43 8.76 6.54 0.30
N LEU A 44 8.12 7.69 0.52
CA LEU A 44 6.66 7.76 0.73
C LEU A 44 5.91 7.40 -0.55
N ALA A 45 6.31 7.94 -1.70
CA ALA A 45 5.68 7.66 -2.98
C ALA A 45 5.82 6.19 -3.39
N GLU A 46 7.00 5.60 -3.22
CA GLU A 46 7.25 4.17 -3.44
C GLU A 46 6.43 3.31 -2.49
N GLY A 47 6.40 3.66 -1.19
CA GLY A 47 5.62 2.96 -0.19
C GLY A 47 4.12 2.95 -0.51
N GLU A 48 3.58 4.08 -0.95
CA GLU A 48 2.18 4.19 -1.38
C GLU A 48 1.92 3.33 -2.63
N ALA A 49 2.78 3.43 -3.66
CA ALA A 49 2.64 2.65 -4.88
C ALA A 49 2.68 1.13 -4.61
N ILE A 50 3.64 0.67 -3.82
CA ILE A 50 3.75 -0.74 -3.41
C ILE A 50 2.53 -1.16 -2.59
N GLY A 51 2.07 -0.30 -1.68
CA GLY A 51 0.88 -0.55 -0.86
C GLY A 51 -0.38 -0.75 -1.69
N ILE A 52 -0.62 0.12 -2.68
CA ILE A 52 -1.75 0.02 -3.61
C ILE A 52 -1.65 -1.26 -4.43
N GLN A 53 -0.51 -1.53 -5.07
CA GLN A 53 -0.34 -2.73 -5.90
C GLN A 53 -0.55 -4.02 -5.12
N LYS A 54 0.02 -4.13 -3.90
CA LYS A 54 -0.18 -5.30 -3.05
C LYS A 54 -1.63 -5.42 -2.59
N GLY A 55 -2.25 -4.31 -2.20
CA GLY A 55 -3.65 -4.26 -1.78
C GLY A 55 -4.60 -4.74 -2.88
N GLU A 56 -4.40 -4.24 -4.10
CA GLU A 56 -5.19 -4.62 -5.27
C GLU A 56 -5.00 -6.10 -5.62
N ALA A 57 -3.75 -6.59 -5.69
CA ALA A 57 -3.47 -7.99 -6.00
C ALA A 57 -4.10 -8.96 -4.97
N ILE A 58 -3.95 -8.65 -3.67
CA ILE A 58 -4.55 -9.45 -2.59
C ILE A 58 -6.08 -9.37 -2.66
N GLY A 59 -6.63 -8.19 -2.94
CA GLY A 59 -8.08 -7.97 -3.05
C GLY A 59 -8.69 -8.75 -4.21
N ILE A 60 -8.05 -8.73 -5.38
CA ILE A 60 -8.48 -9.48 -6.57
C ILE A 60 -8.46 -10.98 -6.29
N GLU A 61 -7.36 -11.51 -5.74
CA GLU A 61 -7.25 -12.96 -5.51
C GLU A 61 -8.26 -13.45 -4.47
N LYS A 62 -8.44 -12.71 -3.36
CA LYS A 62 -9.45 -13.04 -2.36
C LYS A 62 -10.86 -12.94 -2.94
N GLY A 63 -11.17 -11.86 -3.66
CA GLY A 63 -12.47 -11.66 -4.27
C GLY A 63 -12.81 -12.72 -5.30
N ARG A 64 -11.83 -13.18 -6.09
CA ARG A 64 -12.00 -14.27 -7.04
C ARG A 64 -12.26 -15.60 -6.33
N ALA A 65 -11.45 -15.95 -5.33
CA ALA A 65 -11.62 -17.19 -4.57
C ALA A 65 -12.97 -17.24 -3.82
N GLU A 66 -13.35 -16.15 -3.15
CA GLU A 66 -14.66 -16.02 -2.49
C GLU A 66 -15.81 -16.09 -3.50
N GLY A 67 -15.68 -15.43 -4.65
CA GLY A 67 -16.66 -15.46 -5.73
C GLY A 67 -16.85 -16.86 -6.32
N GLU A 68 -15.76 -17.58 -6.58
CA GLU A 68 -15.77 -18.96 -7.06
C GLU A 68 -16.45 -19.89 -6.04
N ALA A 69 -16.11 -19.78 -4.75
CA ALA A 69 -16.73 -20.57 -3.69
C ALA A 69 -18.25 -20.30 -3.57
N ILE A 70 -18.67 -19.03 -3.61
CA ILE A 70 -20.09 -18.65 -3.57
C ILE A 70 -20.82 -19.18 -4.81
N ALA A 71 -20.19 -19.11 -6.00
CA ALA A 71 -20.78 -19.62 -7.22
C ALA A 71 -20.95 -21.15 -7.18
N MET A 72 -19.96 -21.88 -6.67
CA MET A 72 -20.03 -23.33 -6.47
C MET A 72 -21.16 -23.72 -5.52
N GLN A 73 -21.29 -23.03 -4.37
CA GLN A 73 -22.38 -23.28 -3.42
C GLN A 73 -23.75 -22.99 -4.03
N LYS A 74 -23.91 -21.88 -4.77
CA LYS A 74 -25.16 -21.56 -5.47
C LYS A 74 -25.52 -22.60 -6.52
N MET A 75 -24.52 -23.07 -7.28
CA MET A 75 -24.72 -24.13 -8.26
C MET A 75 -25.13 -25.44 -7.60
N ALA A 76 -24.41 -25.89 -6.57
CA ALA A 76 -24.72 -27.10 -5.82
C ALA A 76 -26.13 -27.07 -5.21
N LYS A 77 -26.53 -25.92 -4.63
CA LYS A 77 -27.89 -25.71 -4.12
C LYS A 77 -28.95 -25.85 -5.22
N ARG A 78 -28.71 -25.28 -6.40
CA ARG A 78 -29.63 -25.39 -7.54
C ARG A 78 -29.73 -26.81 -8.09
N LEU A 79 -28.62 -27.54 -8.17
CA LEU A 79 -28.62 -28.94 -8.62
C LEU A 79 -29.35 -29.83 -7.61
N LYS A 80 -29.17 -29.59 -6.32
CA LYS A 80 -29.88 -30.29 -5.25
C LYS A 80 -31.39 -30.07 -5.36
N SER A 81 -31.85 -28.83 -5.57
CA SER A 81 -33.28 -28.55 -5.74
C SER A 81 -33.89 -29.13 -7.02
N GLN A 82 -33.06 -29.47 -8.01
CA GLN A 82 -33.45 -30.20 -9.22
C GLN A 82 -33.44 -31.73 -9.03
N GLY A 83 -33.13 -32.22 -7.83
CA GLY A 83 -33.10 -33.65 -7.52
C GLY A 83 -31.87 -34.38 -8.05
N VAL A 84 -30.80 -33.65 -8.39
CA VAL A 84 -29.53 -34.27 -8.79
C VAL A 84 -28.90 -34.96 -7.56
N PRO A 85 -28.45 -36.22 -7.68
CA PRO A 85 -27.79 -36.94 -6.59
C PRO A 85 -26.56 -36.21 -6.01
N ALA A 86 -26.40 -36.27 -4.69
CA ALA A 86 -25.37 -35.52 -3.97
C ALA A 86 -23.93 -35.95 -4.29
N ASP A 87 -23.74 -37.22 -4.65
CA ASP A 87 -22.47 -37.77 -5.15
C ASP A 87 -22.04 -37.12 -6.47
N VAL A 88 -22.98 -36.93 -7.40
CA VAL A 88 -22.73 -36.25 -8.68
C VAL A 88 -22.43 -34.76 -8.48
N ILE A 89 -23.13 -34.11 -7.54
CA ILE A 89 -22.88 -32.70 -7.19
C ILE A 89 -21.50 -32.55 -6.52
N ALA A 90 -21.12 -33.48 -5.65
CA ALA A 90 -19.82 -33.46 -4.98
C ALA A 90 -18.67 -33.58 -5.98
N GLU A 91 -18.79 -34.49 -6.95
CA GLU A 91 -17.80 -34.64 -8.03
C GLU A 91 -17.67 -33.36 -8.87
N ALA A 92 -18.78 -32.72 -9.22
CA ALA A 92 -18.78 -31.53 -10.09
C ALA A 92 -18.39 -30.23 -9.39
N SER A 93 -18.69 -30.09 -8.10
CA SER A 93 -18.48 -28.84 -7.34
C SER A 93 -17.25 -28.85 -6.44
N GLY A 94 -16.67 -30.03 -6.18
CA GLY A 94 -15.58 -30.20 -5.22
C GLY A 94 -16.01 -30.03 -3.75
N LEU A 95 -17.30 -29.84 -3.50
CA LEU A 95 -17.88 -29.81 -2.15
C LEU A 95 -18.05 -31.25 -1.64
N THR A 96 -17.94 -31.40 -0.32
CA THR A 96 -18.25 -32.67 0.34
C THR A 96 -19.76 -32.92 0.34
N ILE A 97 -20.15 -34.20 0.42
CA ILE A 97 -21.56 -34.59 0.53
C ILE A 97 -22.21 -33.90 1.74
N GLU A 98 -21.50 -33.82 2.88
CA GLU A 98 -21.99 -33.13 4.07
C GLU A 98 -22.26 -31.64 3.83
N GLU A 99 -21.39 -30.94 3.10
CA GLU A 99 -21.60 -29.53 2.74
C GLU A 99 -22.84 -29.39 1.86
N ILE A 100 -23.01 -30.26 0.88
CA ILE A 100 -24.18 -30.27 -0.03
C ILE A 100 -25.47 -30.58 0.72
N GLU A 101 -25.45 -31.52 1.68
CA GLU A 101 -26.60 -31.83 2.52
C GLU A 101 -26.98 -30.66 3.43
N LYS A 102 -25.98 -29.93 3.96
CA LYS A 102 -26.18 -28.72 4.78
C LYS A 102 -26.65 -27.51 3.97
N LEU A 103 -26.43 -27.46 2.64
CA LEU A 103 -27.02 -26.43 1.79
C LEU A 103 -28.54 -26.57 1.84
N GLN A 104 -29.20 -25.70 2.60
CA GLN A 104 -30.66 -25.64 2.68
C GLN A 104 -31.26 -25.16 1.36
N ASP A 105 -32.50 -25.58 1.07
CA ASP A 105 -33.29 -25.18 -0.11
C ASP A 105 -33.49 -23.65 -0.21
#